data_AF-A0A2D9DQY9-F1
#
_entry.id   AF-A0A2D9DQY9-F1
#
_cell.length_a   1.000
_cell.length_b   1.000
_cell.length_c   1.000
_cell.angle_alpha   90.00
_cell.angle_beta   90.00
_cell.angle_gamma   90.00
#
_symmetry.space_group_name_H-M   'P 1'
#
loop_
_entity.id
_entity.type
_entity.pdbx_description
1 polymer ?
#
loop_
_entity_poly.entity_id
_entity_poly.type
_entity_poly.pdbx_seq_one_letter_code
_entity_poly.pdbx_strand_id
1 'polypeptide(L)'
;MNLDNRIKNELESEAAEIDRAMAENEGLIEFAASPFKGGLRRWMVVAYVAIAVMTVALIWCGYQFFMAESVDQRVFWGVWFVITINAQGMLKLWSWMEMNRNSVIREIKRLEIAVSKLHTGSS
;
A
#
# COMPACT_ATOMS: atom_id res chain seq x y z
N MET A 1 -41.33 -6.35 -21.55
CA MET A 1 -40.16 -6.80 -20.78
C MET A 1 -39.51 -5.57 -20.16
N ASN A 2 -39.49 -5.51 -18.84
CA ASN A 2 -39.24 -4.28 -18.08
C ASN A 2 -37.74 -3.95 -18.01
N LEU A 3 -37.39 -2.67 -18.19
CA LEU A 3 -36.01 -2.15 -18.21
C LEU A 3 -35.23 -2.57 -16.96
N ASP A 4 -35.96 -2.69 -15.85
CA ASP A 4 -35.49 -3.13 -14.54
C ASP A 4 -34.83 -4.52 -14.56
N ASN A 5 -35.39 -5.46 -15.33
CA ASN A 5 -34.80 -6.81 -15.47
C ASN A 5 -33.49 -6.80 -16.26
N ARG A 6 -33.31 -5.83 -17.17
CA ARG A 6 -32.04 -5.68 -17.92
C ARG A 6 -30.97 -5.04 -17.06
N ILE A 7 -31.32 -4.02 -16.30
CA ILE A 7 -30.41 -3.34 -15.36
C ILE A 7 -29.96 -4.34 -14.26
N LYS A 8 -30.89 -5.14 -13.74
CA LYS A 8 -30.57 -6.19 -12.76
C LYS A 8 -29.62 -7.26 -13.32
N ASN A 9 -29.87 -7.73 -14.56
CA ASN A 9 -28.98 -8.70 -15.20
C ASN A 9 -27.60 -8.11 -15.53
N GLU A 10 -27.51 -6.84 -15.94
CA GLU A 10 -26.23 -6.15 -16.14
C GLU A 10 -25.46 -5.99 -14.81
N LEU A 11 -26.15 -5.56 -13.74
CA LEU A 11 -25.57 -5.45 -12.39
C LEU A 11 -25.08 -6.79 -11.85
N GLU A 12 -25.86 -7.86 -12.02
CA GLU A 12 -25.46 -9.20 -11.60
C GLU A 12 -24.29 -9.72 -12.45
N SER A 13 -24.22 -9.37 -13.75
CA SER A 13 -23.09 -9.74 -14.60
C SER A 13 -21.80 -9.00 -14.24
N GLU A 14 -21.90 -7.69 -13.95
CA GLU A 14 -20.77 -6.83 -13.59
C GLU A 14 -20.27 -7.17 -12.18
N ALA A 15 -21.17 -7.45 -11.23
CA ALA A 15 -20.84 -7.96 -9.91
C ALA A 15 -20.20 -9.36 -9.98
N ALA A 16 -20.71 -10.24 -10.84
CA ALA A 16 -20.13 -11.56 -11.04
C ALA A 16 -18.76 -11.52 -11.75
N GLU A 17 -18.50 -10.54 -12.62
CA GLU A 17 -17.17 -10.31 -13.19
C GLU A 17 -16.19 -9.78 -12.16
N ILE A 18 -16.62 -8.89 -11.25
CA ILE A 18 -15.83 -8.41 -10.14
C ILE A 18 -15.54 -9.54 -9.13
N ASP A 19 -16.55 -10.35 -8.79
CA ASP A 19 -16.38 -11.51 -7.91
C ASP A 19 -15.53 -12.61 -8.53
N ARG A 20 -15.62 -12.84 -9.85
CA ARG A 20 -14.70 -13.77 -10.56
C ARG A 20 -13.28 -13.24 -10.60
N ALA A 21 -13.10 -11.93 -10.81
CA ALA A 21 -11.79 -11.29 -10.72
C ALA A 21 -11.20 -11.33 -9.29
N MET A 22 -12.04 -11.51 -8.25
CA MET A 22 -11.60 -11.77 -6.88
C MET A 22 -11.43 -13.26 -6.54
N ALA A 23 -12.20 -14.16 -7.16
CA ALA A 23 -12.17 -15.59 -6.91
C ALA A 23 -11.01 -16.30 -7.67
N GLU A 24 -10.53 -15.71 -8.76
CA GLU A 24 -9.47 -16.27 -9.58
C GLU A 24 -8.09 -15.89 -9.01
N ASN A 25 -7.71 -16.58 -7.93
CA ASN A 25 -6.36 -16.65 -7.33
C ASN A 25 -5.83 -15.38 -6.65
N GLU A 26 -6.11 -15.23 -5.35
CA GLU A 26 -5.16 -14.54 -4.45
C GLU A 26 -4.35 -15.57 -3.67
N GLY A 27 -3.33 -16.16 -4.30
CA GLY A 27 -2.27 -16.84 -3.53
C GLY A 27 -1.63 -15.84 -2.55
N LEU A 28 -1.06 -16.29 -1.43
CA LEU A 28 -0.39 -15.41 -0.45
C LEU A 28 0.63 -14.44 -1.08
N ILE A 29 1.25 -14.85 -2.19
CA ILE A 29 2.18 -14.05 -2.99
C ILE A 29 1.44 -12.94 -3.76
N GLU A 30 0.23 -13.21 -4.25
CA GLU A 30 -0.61 -12.28 -4.99
C GLU A 30 -1.30 -11.27 -4.06
N PHE A 31 -1.68 -11.70 -2.84
CA PHE A 31 -2.10 -10.81 -1.76
C PHE A 31 -0.93 -9.91 -1.30
N ALA A 32 0.27 -10.47 -1.13
CA ALA A 32 1.49 -9.69 -0.86
C ALA A 32 1.88 -8.76 -2.03
N ALA A 33 1.47 -9.09 -3.26
CA ALA A 33 1.67 -8.27 -4.45
C ALA A 33 0.52 -7.27 -4.71
N SER A 34 -0.62 -7.40 -4.02
CA SER A 34 -1.80 -6.55 -4.15
C SER A 34 -1.51 -5.04 -3.95
N PRO A 35 -0.64 -4.63 -3.00
CA PRO A 35 -0.21 -3.23 -2.88
C PRO A 35 0.53 -2.72 -4.14
N PHE A 36 1.12 -3.62 -4.91
CA PHE A 36 1.85 -3.32 -6.15
C PHE A 36 0.95 -3.32 -7.39
N LYS A 37 -0.37 -3.49 -7.28
CA LYS A 37 -1.31 -3.40 -8.41
C LYS A 37 -2.04 -2.05 -8.42
N GLY A 38 -1.68 -1.15 -9.33
CA GLY A 38 -2.37 0.14 -9.55
C GLY A 38 -1.44 1.35 -9.76
N GLY A 39 -2.01 2.56 -9.85
CA GLY A 39 -1.26 3.82 -10.04
C GLY A 39 -0.27 4.15 -8.91
N LEU A 40 -0.46 3.56 -7.74
CA LEU A 40 0.42 3.71 -6.58
C LEU A 40 1.64 2.78 -6.58
N ARG A 41 1.71 1.80 -7.50
CA ARG A 41 2.78 0.81 -7.60
C ARG A 41 4.16 1.45 -7.61
N ARG A 42 4.34 2.51 -8.40
CA ARG A 42 5.65 3.19 -8.52
C ARG A 42 6.08 3.80 -7.18
N TRP A 43 5.17 4.42 -6.45
CA TRP A 43 5.46 5.01 -5.14
C TRP A 43 5.77 3.96 -4.07
N MET A 44 5.04 2.84 -4.06
CA MET A 44 5.35 1.75 -3.14
C MET A 44 6.69 1.10 -3.45
N VAL A 45 7.02 0.86 -4.73
CA VAL A 45 8.33 0.34 -5.12
C VAL A 45 9.45 1.28 -4.66
N VAL A 46 9.30 2.60 -4.85
CA VAL A 46 10.28 3.59 -4.38
C VAL A 46 10.42 3.54 -2.86
N ALA A 47 9.30 3.47 -2.11
CA ALA A 47 9.33 3.37 -0.66
C ALA A 47 10.03 2.09 -0.18
N TYR A 48 9.73 0.93 -0.79
CA TYR A 48 10.38 -0.34 -0.45
C TYR A 48 11.88 -0.34 -0.79
N VAL A 49 12.27 0.22 -1.94
CA VAL A 49 13.69 0.39 -2.30
C VAL A 49 14.38 1.30 -1.28
N ALA A 50 13.76 2.41 -0.89
CA ALA A 50 14.30 3.29 0.14
C ALA A 50 14.44 2.57 1.50
N ILE A 51 13.46 1.76 1.92
CA ILE A 51 13.55 0.93 3.13
C ILE A 51 14.72 -0.05 3.03
N ALA A 52 14.93 -0.69 1.87
CA ALA A 52 16.03 -1.62 1.66
C ALA A 52 17.39 -0.93 1.77
N VAL A 53 17.56 0.23 1.12
CA VAL A 53 18.77 1.06 1.21
C VAL A 53 19.04 1.48 2.65
N MET A 54 18.02 1.96 3.36
CA MET A 54 18.13 2.34 4.77
C MET A 54 18.48 1.16 5.67
N THR A 55 18.02 -0.05 5.34
CA THR A 55 18.39 -1.27 6.07
C THR A 55 19.87 -1.61 5.90
N VAL A 56 20.39 -1.48 4.68
CA VAL A 56 21.84 -1.65 4.42
C VAL A 56 22.65 -0.59 5.17
N ALA A 57 22.21 0.66 5.15
CA ALA A 57 22.85 1.75 5.89
C ALA A 57 22.83 1.51 7.41
N LEU A 58 21.74 0.98 7.95
CA LEU A 58 21.61 0.63 9.37
C LEU A 58 22.62 -0.45 9.77
N ILE A 59 22.73 -1.52 8.98
CA ILE A 59 23.71 -2.59 9.21
C ILE A 59 25.13 -2.04 9.14
N TRP A 60 25.42 -1.17 8.16
CA TRP A 60 26.74 -0.54 8.02
C TRP A 60 27.10 0.33 9.22
N CYS A 61 26.17 1.18 9.69
CA CYS A 61 26.37 2.01 10.87
C CYS A 61 26.59 1.15 12.12
N GLY A 62 25.83 0.07 12.28
CA GLY A 62 26.01 -0.89 13.36
C GLY A 62 27.39 -1.55 13.31
N TYR A 63 27.83 -1.99 12.14
CA TYR A 63 29.16 -2.58 11.96
C TYR A 63 30.29 -1.60 12.33
N GLN A 64 30.22 -0.36 11.82
CA GLN A 64 31.20 0.68 12.12
C GLN A 64 31.19 1.09 13.60
N PHE A 65 30.03 1.06 14.26
CA PHE A 65 29.92 1.30 15.69
C PHE A 65 30.73 0.29 16.51
N PHE A 66 30.70 -0.99 16.15
CA PHE A 66 31.47 -2.02 16.85
C PHE A 66 32.96 -2.01 16.50
N MET A 67 33.31 -1.66 15.27
CA MET A 67 34.69 -1.65 14.77
C MET A 67 35.47 -0.38 15.14
N ALA A 68 34.78 0.70 15.49
CA ALA A 68 35.41 1.97 15.83
C ALA A 68 36.32 1.87 17.07
N GLU A 69 37.56 2.33 16.90
CA GLU A 69 38.61 2.30 17.93
C GLU A 69 38.50 3.46 18.92
N SER A 70 37.99 4.62 18.47
CA SER A 70 37.81 5.81 19.31
C SER A 70 36.34 6.01 19.73
N VAL A 71 36.17 6.60 20.92
CA VAL A 71 34.83 6.92 21.47
C VAL A 71 34.09 7.90 20.56
N ASP A 72 34.78 8.91 20.01
CA ASP A 72 34.17 9.90 19.11
C ASP A 72 33.59 9.24 17.85
N GLN A 73 34.32 8.29 17.25
CA GLN A 73 33.83 7.55 16.09
C GLN A 73 32.65 6.65 16.46
N ARG A 74 32.68 5.99 17.62
CA ARG A 74 31.53 5.22 18.13
C ARG A 74 30.31 6.09 18.30
N VAL A 75 30.44 7.28 18.88
CA VAL A 75 29.32 8.22 19.05
C VAL A 75 28.78 8.66 17.69
N PHE A 76 29.65 9.02 16.75
CA PHE A 76 29.24 9.42 15.40
C PHE A 76 28.41 8.33 14.69
N TRP A 77 28.90 7.09 14.66
CA TRP A 77 28.17 5.97 14.05
C TRP A 77 26.91 5.59 14.84
N GLY A 78 26.93 5.73 16.16
CA GLY A 78 25.77 5.51 17.02
C GLY A 78 24.64 6.51 16.75
N VAL A 79 24.95 7.79 16.57
CA VAL A 79 23.96 8.82 16.18
C VAL A 79 23.36 8.49 14.81
N TRP A 80 24.19 8.15 13.83
CA TRP A 80 23.71 7.75 12.50
C TRP A 80 22.85 6.49 12.54
N PHE A 81 23.18 5.52 13.38
CA PHE A 81 22.36 4.33 13.61
C PHE A 81 20.96 4.70 14.13
N VAL A 82 20.89 5.58 15.14
CA VAL A 82 19.62 6.06 15.72
C VAL A 82 18.80 6.87 14.70
N ILE A 83 19.43 7.73 13.90
CA ILE A 83 18.74 8.48 12.85
C ILE A 83 18.16 7.53 11.80
N THR A 84 18.95 6.55 11.37
CA THR A 84 18.55 5.60 10.32
C THR A 84 17.37 4.73 10.76
N ILE A 85 17.38 4.21 11.99
CA ILE A 85 16.27 3.40 12.51
C ILE A 85 14.97 4.21 12.67
N ASN A 86 15.07 5.47 13.13
CA ASN A 86 13.92 6.37 13.24
C ASN A 86 13.34 6.72 11.87
N ALA A 87 14.20 7.07 10.90
CA ALA A 87 13.79 7.37 9.54
C ALA A 87 13.12 6.15 8.87
N GLN A 88 13.62 4.93 9.11
CA GLN A 88 12.99 3.71 8.62
C GLN A 88 11.59 3.49 9.22
N GLY A 89 11.41 3.76 10.52
CA GLY A 89 10.11 3.71 11.19
C GLY A 89 9.11 4.70 10.61
N MET A 90 9.54 5.95 10.41
CA MET A 90 8.70 7.01 9.84
C MET A 90 8.27 6.67 8.40
N LEU A 91 9.17 6.14 7.58
CA LEU A 91 8.89 5.79 6.18
C LEU A 91 7.88 4.64 6.09
N LYS A 92 7.97 3.63 6.98
CA LYS A 92 6.98 2.55 7.08
C LYS A 92 5.62 3.08 7.49
N LEU A 93 5.56 3.93 8.52
CA LEU A 93 4.32 4.53 9.00
C LEU A 93 3.64 5.36 7.90
N TRP A 94 4.41 6.19 7.20
CA TRP A 94 3.91 6.96 6.06
C TRP A 94 3.36 6.05 4.95
N SER A 95 4.07 4.98 4.62
CA SER A 95 3.63 4.01 3.61
C SER A 95 2.30 3.35 4.00
N TRP A 96 2.13 3.00 5.28
CA TRP A 96 0.87 2.47 5.81
C TRP A 96 -0.27 3.49 5.76
N MET A 97 -0.02 4.73 6.13
CA MET A 97 -1.02 5.80 6.04
C MET A 97 -1.46 6.04 4.59
N GLU A 98 -0.52 6.04 3.65
CA GLU A 98 -0.81 6.25 2.23
C GLU A 98 -1.61 5.07 1.65
N MET A 99 -1.31 3.83 2.05
CA MET A 99 -2.14 2.67 1.70
C MET A 99 -3.57 2.79 2.23
N ASN A 100 -3.71 3.11 3.52
CA ASN A 100 -5.02 3.26 4.15
C ASN A 100 -5.85 4.37 3.48
N ARG A 101 -5.22 5.53 3.23
CA ARG A 101 -5.84 6.67 2.54
C ARG A 101 -6.39 6.26 1.17
N ASN A 102 -5.63 5.48 0.41
CA ASN A 102 -6.06 5.03 -0.91
C ASN A 102 -7.16 3.96 -0.84
N SER A 103 -7.16 3.08 0.16
CA SER A 103 -8.25 2.13 0.40
C SER A 103 -9.56 2.86 0.65
N VAL A 104 -9.53 3.85 1.55
CA VAL A 104 -10.69 4.70 1.89
C VAL A 104 -11.22 5.44 0.66
N ILE A 105 -10.35 6.02 -0.17
CA ILE A 105 -10.77 6.71 -1.40
C ILE A 105 -11.49 5.76 -2.37
N ARG A 106 -11.04 4.50 -2.50
CA ARG A 106 -11.71 3.52 -3.37
C ARG A 106 -13.09 3.14 -2.84
N GLU A 107 -13.24 3.02 -1.53
CA GLU A 107 -14.53 2.78 -0.88
C GLU A 107 -15.50 3.95 -1.05
N ILE A 108 -15.02 5.18 -0.88
CA ILE A 108 -15.84 6.39 -1.12
C ILE A 108 -16.36 6.44 -2.56
N LYS A 109 -15.49 6.21 -3.55
CA LYS A 109 -15.92 6.19 -4.97
C LYS A 109 -16.97 5.11 -5.25
N ARG A 110 -16.87 3.95 -4.59
CA ARG A 110 -17.90 2.89 -4.71
C ARG A 110 -19.24 3.34 -4.11
N LEU A 111 -19.21 4.04 -2.98
CA LEU A 111 -20.41 4.63 -2.38
C LEU A 111 -21.03 5.71 -3.28
N GLU A 112 -20.22 6.58 -3.88
CA GLU A 112 -20.69 7.62 -4.82
C GLU A 112 -21.43 7.02 -6.02
N ILE A 113 -20.90 5.92 -6.59
CA ILE A 113 -21.55 5.20 -7.69
C ILE A 113 -22.85 4.56 -7.22
N ALA A 114 -22.86 3.91 -6.05
CA ALA A 114 -24.05 3.27 -5.51
C ALA A 114 -25.19 4.28 -5.27
N VAL A 115 -24.88 5.43 -4.68
CA VAL A 115 -25.85 6.51 -4.44
C VAL A 115 -26.35 7.12 -5.75
N SER A 116 -25.45 7.32 -6.72
CA SER A 116 -25.83 7.84 -8.04
C SER A 116 -26.80 6.90 -8.76
N LYS A 117 -26.55 5.57 -8.71
CA LYS A 117 -27.45 4.55 -9.27
C LYS A 117 -28.84 4.57 -8.61
N LEU A 118 -28.91 4.73 -7.28
CA LEU A 118 -30.16 4.86 -6.54
C LEU A 118 -30.97 6.10 -6.94
N HIS A 119 -30.29 7.23 -7.19
CA HIS A 119 -30.95 8.46 -7.62
C HIS A 119 -31.49 8.37 -9.05
N THR A 120 -30.74 7.79 -9.98
CA THR A 120 -31.21 7.59 -11.36
C THR A 120 -32.28 6.50 -11.50
N GLY A 121 -32.34 5.54 -10.58
CA GLY A 121 -33.38 4.50 -10.56
C GLY A 121 -34.70 4.95 -9.93
N SER A 122 -34.76 6.14 -9.31
CA SER A 122 -36.00 6.72 -8.77
C SER A 122 -36.68 7.73 -9.71
N SER A 123 -36.27 7.77 -10.99
CA SER A 123 -36.84 8.59 -12.06
C SER A 123 -37.51 7.70 -13.12
#